data_AF-A0A918B9U3-F1
#
_entry.id   AF-A0A918B9U3-F1
#
_cell.length_a   1.000
_cell.length_b   1.000
_cell.length_c   1.000
_cell.angle_alpha   90.00
_cell.angle_beta   90.00
_cell.angle_gamma   90.00
#
_symmetry.space_group_name_H-M   'P 1'
#
loop_
_entity.id
_entity.type
_entity.pdbx_description
1 polymer ?
#
loop_
_entity_poly.entity_id
_entity_poly.type
_entity_poly.pdbx_seq_one_letter_code
_entity_poly.pdbx_strand_id
1 'polypeptide(L)'
;MDVNGSTERPSQRIADALRERIRTGELRAGDRLPTQAELAETYGVERGAVRQALRLLKRDGLLGEASRGRPPEIAAPHRALRDPRQPGPAAVTLSDHLRAACEQPYVRIDAVCFTAETLMEALHSVRLHAQAGRVRPDSVELRCLLPDPELTPAFPVPVDGDPEKAAEIHRELAAQRTSQARVIDLTMRRIRAESGIDARAVLRLLPFTPPVKLFVLNGRVALLGYYRVGRHTKHLPSGEAEVYDAWGKQSLLFRFEGEAAGRDTAFVEQSQIWFDALWETIAGESTLT
;
A
#
# COMPACT_ATOMS: atom_id res chain seq x y z
N MET A 1 -5.86 -33.01 27.88
CA MET A 1 -4.37 -33.04 27.88
C MET A 1 -3.98 -33.90 26.70
N ASP A 2 -3.44 -33.39 25.59
CA ASP A 2 -2.62 -32.18 25.32
C ASP A 2 -2.94 -31.67 23.88
N VAL A 3 -3.33 -30.43 23.56
CA VAL A 3 -2.65 -29.10 23.48
C VAL A 3 -1.50 -28.97 22.45
N ASN A 4 -1.87 -28.54 21.22
CA ASN A 4 -1.36 -27.39 20.44
C ASN A 4 0.09 -27.31 19.88
N GLY A 5 0.24 -26.73 18.67
CA GLY A 5 1.51 -26.16 18.20
C GLY A 5 1.69 -25.93 16.70
N SER A 6 0.90 -25.04 16.08
CA SER A 6 1.21 -24.44 14.77
C SER A 6 2.60 -23.80 14.83
N THR A 7 3.62 -24.50 14.34
CA THR A 7 5.01 -24.06 14.43
C THR A 7 5.25 -23.05 13.31
N GLU A 8 5.07 -21.77 13.63
CA GLU A 8 5.59 -20.66 12.85
C GLU A 8 7.06 -20.97 12.52
N ARG A 9 7.39 -21.05 11.22
CA ARG A 9 8.67 -21.63 10.81
C ARG A 9 9.79 -20.79 11.42
N PRO A 10 10.81 -21.39 12.08
CA PRO A 10 11.89 -20.62 12.73
C PRO A 10 12.50 -19.53 11.85
N SER A 11 12.57 -19.76 10.53
CA SER A 11 13.03 -18.76 9.55
C SER A 11 12.14 -17.51 9.44
N GLN A 12 10.82 -17.63 9.60
CA GLN A 12 9.88 -16.50 9.56
C GLN A 12 10.06 -15.64 10.81
N ARG A 13 10.06 -16.25 12.00
CA ARG A 13 10.29 -15.55 13.28
C ARG A 13 11.58 -14.74 13.29
N ILE A 14 12.67 -15.31 12.77
CA ILE A 14 13.96 -14.60 12.66
C ILE A 14 13.86 -13.44 11.67
N ALA A 15 13.21 -13.64 10.53
CA ALA A 15 13.01 -12.58 9.55
C ALA A 15 12.17 -11.43 10.14
N ASP A 16 11.07 -11.72 10.82
CA ASP A 16 10.22 -10.72 11.46
C ASP A 16 10.93 -9.94 12.57
N ALA A 17 11.68 -10.64 13.42
CA ALA A 17 12.50 -9.98 14.45
C ALA A 17 13.54 -9.03 13.83
N LEU A 18 14.20 -9.44 12.74
CA LEU A 18 15.16 -8.58 12.04
C LEU A 18 14.47 -7.43 11.29
N ARG A 19 13.28 -7.64 10.70
CA ARG A 19 12.47 -6.57 10.08
C ARG A 19 12.13 -5.50 11.10
N GLU A 20 11.70 -5.91 12.29
CA GLU A 20 11.32 -4.99 13.34
C GLU A 20 12.51 -4.14 13.79
N ARG A 21 13.68 -4.75 13.99
CA ARG A 21 14.92 -4.03 14.35
C ARG A 21 15.39 -3.05 13.27
N ILE A 22 15.17 -3.36 11.99
CA ILE A 22 15.43 -2.44 10.88
C ILE A 22 14.40 -1.30 10.90
N ARG A 23 13.11 -1.60 11.14
CA ARG A 23 12.01 -0.63 11.19
C ARG A 23 12.16 0.36 12.34
N THR A 24 12.60 -0.10 13.52
CA THR A 24 12.82 0.73 14.71
C THR A 24 14.14 1.52 14.64
N GLY A 25 15.02 1.20 13.68
CA GLY A 25 16.31 1.86 13.51
C GLY A 25 17.42 1.36 14.44
N GLU A 26 17.19 0.24 15.15
CA GLU A 26 18.24 -0.48 15.89
C GLU A 26 19.31 -1.06 14.97
N LEU A 27 18.89 -1.51 13.79
CA LEU A 27 19.76 -1.90 12.68
C LEU A 27 19.64 -0.84 11.58
N ARG A 28 20.71 -0.09 11.37
CA ARG A 28 20.76 1.04 10.42
C ARG A 28 21.28 0.60 9.07
N ALA A 29 20.93 1.41 8.08
CA ALA A 29 21.52 1.38 6.73
C ALA A 29 23.04 1.24 6.75
N GLY A 30 23.58 0.21 6.10
CA GLY A 30 25.02 -0.05 6.04
C GLY A 30 25.59 -0.77 7.26
N ASP A 31 24.79 -1.00 8.31
CA ASP A 31 25.21 -1.85 9.42
C ASP A 31 25.41 -3.28 8.93
N ARG A 32 26.42 -3.96 9.46
CA ARG A 32 26.65 -5.37 9.17
C ARG A 32 25.77 -6.22 10.08
N LEU A 33 25.08 -7.19 9.49
CA LEU A 33 24.50 -8.24 10.29
C LEU A 33 25.60 -9.10 10.92
N PRO A 34 25.35 -9.67 12.13
CA PRO A 34 26.15 -10.77 12.63
C PRO A 34 26.19 -11.93 11.62
N THR A 35 27.23 -12.74 11.70
CA THR A 35 27.41 -13.92 10.86
C THR A 35 26.24 -14.91 11.03
N GLN A 36 26.04 -15.79 10.06
CA GLN A 36 25.02 -16.84 10.17
C GLN A 36 25.23 -17.75 11.39
N ALA A 37 26.48 -17.92 11.85
CA ALA A 37 26.81 -18.68 13.04
C ALA A 37 26.37 -17.95 14.31
N GLU A 38 26.70 -16.66 14.44
CA GLU A 38 26.31 -15.83 15.59
C GLU A 38 24.78 -15.65 15.66
N LEU A 39 24.12 -15.49 14.52
CA LEU A 39 22.66 -15.44 14.46
C LEU A 39 22.03 -16.78 14.86
N ALA A 40 22.61 -17.91 14.42
CA ALA A 40 22.11 -19.23 14.81
C ALA A 40 22.20 -19.45 16.32
N GLU A 41 23.29 -19.00 16.94
CA GLU A 41 23.49 -19.03 18.39
C GLU A 41 22.51 -18.08 19.11
N THR A 42 22.41 -16.83 18.66
CA THR A 42 21.54 -15.80 19.26
C THR A 42 20.08 -16.22 19.27
N TYR A 43 19.61 -16.83 18.19
CA TYR A 43 18.21 -17.25 18.03
C TYR A 43 17.96 -18.70 18.45
N GLY A 44 18.99 -19.46 18.87
CA GLY A 44 18.86 -20.85 19.29
C GLY A 44 18.35 -21.79 18.20
N VAL A 45 18.78 -21.60 16.95
CA VAL A 45 18.27 -22.33 15.77
C VAL A 45 19.39 -22.91 14.91
N GLU A 46 19.04 -23.84 14.03
CA GLU A 46 19.96 -24.31 13.00
C GLU A 46 20.31 -23.22 11.98
N ARG A 47 21.57 -23.24 11.49
CA ARG A 47 22.05 -22.33 10.42
C ARG A 47 21.18 -22.35 9.16
N GLY A 48 20.51 -23.47 8.88
CA GLY A 48 19.56 -23.60 7.78
C GLY A 48 18.38 -22.61 7.86
N ALA A 49 17.82 -22.44 9.05
CA ALA A 49 16.71 -21.52 9.31
C ALA A 49 17.15 -20.06 9.18
N VAL A 50 18.33 -19.71 9.71
CA VAL A 50 18.94 -18.39 9.54
C VAL A 50 19.17 -18.07 8.07
N ARG A 51 19.75 -19.01 7.31
CA ARG A 51 19.95 -18.84 5.86
C ARG A 51 18.64 -18.66 5.09
N GLN A 52 17.56 -19.28 5.52
CA GLN A 52 16.23 -19.06 4.94
C GLN A 52 15.66 -17.69 5.34
N ALA A 53 15.83 -17.26 6.59
CA ALA A 53 15.43 -15.93 7.06
C ALA A 53 16.15 -14.81 6.27
N LEU A 54 17.48 -14.93 6.10
CA LEU A 54 18.27 -13.97 5.33
C LEU A 54 17.86 -13.95 3.85
N ARG A 55 17.45 -15.08 3.27
CA ARG A 55 16.90 -15.12 1.90
C ARG A 55 15.57 -14.36 1.80
N LEU A 56 14.70 -14.48 2.80
CA LEU A 56 13.45 -13.71 2.85
C LEU A 56 13.73 -12.22 2.93
N LEU A 57 14.64 -11.79 3.81
CA LEU A 57 15.03 -10.38 3.94
C LEU A 57 15.70 -9.83 2.67
N LYS A 58 16.54 -10.62 1.99
CA LYS A 58 17.13 -10.24 0.70
C LYS A 58 16.06 -10.08 -0.38
N ARG A 59 15.10 -11.01 -0.46
CA ARG A 59 13.95 -10.92 -1.38
C ARG A 59 13.11 -9.67 -1.11
N ASP A 60 12.98 -9.29 0.16
CA ASP A 60 12.22 -8.11 0.57
C ASP A 60 13.03 -6.80 0.42
N GLY A 61 14.25 -6.85 -0.14
CA GLY A 61 15.10 -5.69 -0.40
C GLY A 61 15.77 -5.08 0.84
N LEU A 62 15.74 -5.77 1.97
CA LEU A 62 16.25 -5.28 3.26
C LEU A 62 17.73 -5.57 3.48
N LEU A 63 18.34 -6.43 2.66
CA LEU A 63 19.77 -6.78 2.71
C LEU A 63 20.45 -6.53 1.36
N GLY A 64 21.69 -6.04 1.43
CA GLY A 64 22.55 -5.87 0.25
C GLY A 64 23.10 -7.18 -0.31
N GLU A 65 23.84 -7.07 -1.42
CA GLU A 65 24.58 -8.19 -2.03
C GLU A 65 25.63 -8.73 -1.05
N ALA A 66 25.59 -10.03 -0.77
CA ALA A 66 26.61 -10.70 0.02
C ALA A 66 27.79 -11.09 -0.88
N SER A 67 28.96 -10.48 -0.68
CA SER A 67 30.21 -10.90 -1.33
C SER A 67 30.83 -12.09 -0.60
N ARG A 68 31.57 -12.95 -1.31
CA ARG A 68 32.23 -14.14 -0.72
C ARG A 68 33.05 -13.74 0.51
N GLY A 69 32.67 -14.25 1.68
CA GLY A 69 33.37 -14.06 2.96
C GLY A 69 32.91 -12.87 3.81
N ARG A 70 31.92 -12.07 3.37
CA ARG A 70 31.41 -10.92 4.15
C ARG A 70 29.94 -11.13 4.56
N PRO A 71 29.56 -10.84 5.82
CA PRO A 71 28.15 -10.81 6.22
C PRO A 71 27.35 -9.81 5.37
N PRO A 72 26.07 -10.09 5.09
CA PRO A 72 25.20 -9.14 4.40
C PRO A 72 25.07 -7.85 5.23
N GLU A 73 25.20 -6.72 4.56
CA GLU A 73 24.95 -5.41 5.15
C GLU A 73 23.44 -5.11 5.03
N ILE A 74 22.89 -4.46 6.05
CA ILE A 74 21.54 -3.89 5.99
C ILE A 74 21.53 -2.96 4.79
N ALA A 75 20.62 -3.23 3.85
CA ALA A 75 20.49 -2.37 2.69
C ALA A 75 20.23 -0.95 3.20
N ALA A 76 21.01 0.01 2.73
CA ALA A 76 20.59 1.39 2.89
C ALA A 76 19.16 1.49 2.33
N PRO A 77 18.20 2.14 3.03
CA PRO A 77 16.90 2.41 2.44
C PRO A 77 17.21 3.02 1.10
N HIS A 78 16.78 2.32 0.05
CA HIS A 78 17.34 2.40 -1.28
C HIS A 78 17.88 3.80 -1.56
N ARG A 79 19.21 3.98 -1.65
CA ARG A 79 19.73 5.22 -2.27
C ARG A 79 19.28 5.33 -3.73
N ALA A 80 18.67 4.27 -4.28
CA ALA A 80 17.89 4.26 -5.53
C ALA A 80 16.54 5.01 -5.43
N LEU A 81 16.11 5.46 -4.24
CA LEU A 81 15.05 6.47 -4.07
C LEU A 81 15.51 7.89 -4.45
N ARG A 82 16.64 8.05 -5.16
CA ARG A 82 17.13 9.35 -5.62
C ARG A 82 17.27 9.47 -7.14
N ASP A 83 16.65 8.57 -7.90
CA ASP A 83 16.07 9.04 -9.16
C ASP A 83 14.60 9.37 -8.87
N PRO A 84 14.18 10.65 -8.86
CA PRO A 84 12.78 11.02 -8.76
C PRO A 84 11.89 10.37 -9.85
N ARG A 85 12.51 9.75 -10.87
CA ARG A 85 11.85 8.99 -11.94
C ARG A 85 11.64 7.51 -11.63
N GLN A 86 12.24 6.95 -10.57
CA GLN A 86 12.05 5.54 -10.21
C GLN A 86 10.78 5.35 -9.36
N PRO A 87 10.03 4.26 -9.58
CA PRO A 87 8.83 3.99 -8.80
C PRO A 87 9.19 3.59 -7.36
N GLY A 88 8.39 4.05 -6.39
CA GLY A 88 8.60 3.80 -4.97
C GLY A 88 7.47 2.99 -4.33
N PRO A 89 7.64 2.53 -3.07
CA PRO A 89 6.58 1.85 -2.33
C PRO A 89 5.32 2.70 -2.23
N ALA A 90 4.15 2.14 -2.57
CA ALA A 90 2.94 2.93 -2.81
C ALA A 90 2.53 3.84 -1.65
N ALA A 91 2.52 3.32 -0.41
CA ALA A 91 2.12 4.09 0.75
C ALA A 91 3.05 5.27 1.03
N VAL A 92 4.37 5.04 0.94
CA VAL A 92 5.40 6.06 1.15
C VAL A 92 5.33 7.10 0.04
N THR A 93 5.33 6.66 -1.22
CA THR A 93 5.28 7.54 -2.37
C THR A 93 4.02 8.41 -2.36
N LEU A 94 2.83 7.86 -2.09
CA LEU A 94 1.62 8.67 -2.01
C LEU A 94 1.67 9.66 -0.84
N SER A 95 2.13 9.23 0.34
CA SER A 95 2.25 10.09 1.52
C SER A 95 3.15 11.30 1.27
N ASP A 96 4.30 11.08 0.64
CA ASP A 96 5.27 12.15 0.33
C ASP A 96 4.68 13.18 -0.64
N HIS A 97 3.98 12.72 -1.67
CA HIS A 97 3.38 13.61 -2.67
C HIS A 97 2.14 14.33 -2.15
N LEU A 98 1.32 13.68 -1.31
CA LEU A 98 0.21 14.37 -0.64
C LEU A 98 0.70 15.44 0.32
N ARG A 99 1.79 15.17 1.06
CA ARG A 99 2.43 16.18 1.92
C ARG A 99 2.89 17.38 1.10
N ALA A 100 3.58 17.15 -0.03
CA ALA A 100 4.00 18.22 -0.92
C ALA A 100 2.81 18.98 -1.52
N ALA A 101 1.73 18.29 -1.89
CA ALA A 101 0.51 18.94 -2.36
C ALA A 101 -0.12 19.86 -1.30
N CYS A 102 -0.02 19.49 0.00
CA CYS A 102 -0.49 20.32 1.12
C CYS A 102 0.35 21.58 1.38
N GLU A 103 1.42 21.81 0.62
CA GLU A 103 2.12 23.11 0.57
C GLU A 103 1.34 24.14 -0.26
N GLN A 104 0.36 23.68 -1.06
CA GLN A 104 -0.56 24.54 -1.81
C GLN A 104 -1.81 24.88 -0.98
N PRO A 105 -2.44 26.05 -1.21
CA PRO A 105 -3.67 26.42 -0.49
C PRO A 105 -4.84 25.48 -0.76
N TYR A 106 -4.94 24.94 -1.98
CA TYR A 106 -6.03 24.06 -2.39
C TYR A 106 -5.48 22.70 -2.81
N VAL A 107 -5.98 21.64 -2.18
CA VAL A 107 -5.59 20.26 -2.48
C VAL A 107 -6.78 19.50 -3.03
N ARG A 108 -6.67 18.96 -4.25
CA ARG A 108 -7.58 17.99 -4.85
C ARG A 108 -6.88 16.66 -5.03
N ILE A 109 -7.54 15.60 -4.57
CA ILE A 109 -7.08 14.22 -4.65
C ILE A 109 -8.13 13.43 -5.43
N ASP A 110 -7.77 12.96 -6.61
CA ASP A 110 -8.61 12.10 -7.44
C ASP A 110 -8.03 10.68 -7.40
N ALA A 111 -8.74 9.73 -6.81
CA ALA A 111 -8.21 8.40 -6.49
C ALA A 111 -9.04 7.27 -7.10
N VAL A 112 -8.41 6.36 -7.84
CA VAL A 112 -8.96 5.07 -8.24
C VAL A 112 -8.28 3.97 -7.45
N CYS A 113 -9.06 3.17 -6.74
CA CYS A 113 -8.57 2.17 -5.79
C CYS A 113 -9.36 0.86 -5.95
N PHE A 114 -8.71 -0.30 -5.99
CA PHE A 114 -9.36 -1.60 -5.76
C PHE A 114 -9.75 -1.76 -4.28
N THR A 115 -8.80 -1.42 -3.41
CA THR A 115 -8.94 -1.24 -1.97
C THR A 115 -8.21 0.05 -1.59
N ALA A 116 -8.61 0.67 -0.48
CA ALA A 116 -8.21 2.02 -0.11
C ALA A 116 -7.08 2.10 0.93
N GLU A 117 -6.36 1.02 1.25
CA GLU A 117 -5.32 1.02 2.31
C GLU A 117 -4.23 2.07 2.04
N THR A 118 -3.70 2.11 0.82
CA THR A 118 -2.67 3.08 0.43
C THR A 118 -3.15 4.52 0.64
N LEU A 119 -4.40 4.80 0.29
CA LEU A 119 -5.02 6.13 0.44
C LEU A 119 -5.23 6.46 1.93
N MET A 120 -5.77 5.53 2.72
CA MET A 120 -6.02 5.73 4.14
C MET A 120 -4.72 6.01 4.91
N GLU A 121 -3.64 5.29 4.61
CA GLU A 121 -2.33 5.52 5.22
C GLU A 121 -1.81 6.94 4.90
N ALA A 122 -1.95 7.37 3.65
CA ALA A 122 -1.50 8.68 3.22
C ALA A 122 -2.35 9.82 3.81
N LEU A 123 -3.68 9.66 3.87
CA LEU A 123 -4.58 10.60 4.56
C LEU A 123 -4.29 10.68 6.06
N HIS A 124 -3.97 9.55 6.69
CA HIS A 124 -3.56 9.53 8.09
C HIS A 124 -2.28 10.35 8.31
N SER A 125 -1.30 10.24 7.40
CA SER A 125 -0.09 11.06 7.43
C SER A 125 -0.41 12.55 7.30
N VAL A 126 -1.29 12.95 6.36
CA VAL A 126 -1.74 14.34 6.21
C VAL A 126 -2.38 14.85 7.51
N ARG A 127 -3.28 14.07 8.11
CA ARG A 127 -3.92 14.41 9.39
C ARG A 127 -2.90 14.64 10.51
N LEU A 128 -1.90 13.77 10.66
CA LEU A 128 -0.85 13.94 11.68
C LEU A 128 -0.02 15.21 11.44
N HIS A 129 0.32 15.51 10.19
CA HIS A 129 1.07 16.72 9.86
C HIS A 129 0.25 17.99 10.10
N ALA A 130 -1.05 17.95 9.79
CA ALA A 130 -1.97 19.06 10.05
C ALA A 130 -2.14 19.30 11.56
N GLN A 131 -2.31 18.24 12.36
CA GLN A 131 -2.34 18.32 13.82
C GLN A 131 -1.05 18.89 14.42
N ALA A 132 0.10 18.56 13.83
CA ALA A 132 1.40 19.10 14.24
C ALA A 132 1.68 20.53 13.73
N GLY A 133 0.74 21.15 13.00
CA GLY A 133 0.92 22.47 12.39
C GLY A 133 1.97 22.52 11.29
N ARG A 134 2.37 21.37 10.73
CA ARG A 134 3.41 21.26 9.69
C ARG A 134 2.89 21.53 8.28
N VAL A 135 1.59 21.30 8.06
CA VAL A 135 0.88 21.61 6.82
C VAL A 135 -0.46 22.24 7.18
N ARG A 136 -0.94 23.18 6.35
CA ARG A 136 -2.21 23.87 6.61
C ARG A 136 -2.80 24.45 5.31
N PRO A 137 -3.22 23.60 4.36
CA PRO A 137 -3.97 24.07 3.20
C PRO A 137 -5.31 24.70 3.63
N ASP A 138 -5.87 25.58 2.81
CA ASP A 138 -7.20 26.15 3.02
C ASP A 138 -8.28 25.08 2.82
N SER A 139 -8.10 24.18 1.82
CA SER A 139 -9.04 23.08 1.57
C SER A 139 -8.38 21.79 1.09
N VAL A 140 -9.03 20.66 1.39
CA VAL A 140 -8.68 19.33 0.86
C VAL A 140 -9.93 18.63 0.34
N GLU A 141 -10.03 18.45 -0.97
CA GLU A 141 -11.10 17.71 -1.62
C GLU A 141 -10.60 16.34 -2.09
N LEU A 142 -11.30 15.28 -1.69
CA LEU A 142 -11.05 13.92 -2.13
C LEU A 142 -12.22 13.40 -2.97
N ARG A 143 -11.95 13.00 -4.21
CA ARG A 143 -12.86 12.20 -5.04
C ARG A 143 -12.29 10.79 -5.16
N CYS A 144 -12.98 9.79 -4.63
CA CYS A 144 -12.49 8.41 -4.59
C CYS A 144 -13.45 7.45 -5.30
N LEU A 145 -12.90 6.69 -6.24
CA LEU A 145 -13.55 5.61 -6.97
C LEU A 145 -13.14 4.26 -6.37
N LEU A 146 -14.12 3.50 -5.88
CA LEU A 146 -13.96 2.15 -5.33
C LEU A 146 -14.88 1.17 -6.06
N PRO A 147 -14.50 -0.10 -6.28
CA PRO A 147 -15.39 -1.09 -6.84
C PRO A 147 -16.64 -1.24 -5.98
N ASP A 148 -17.79 -1.35 -6.65
CA ASP A 148 -19.07 -1.61 -6.02
C ASP A 148 -18.97 -2.85 -5.11
N PRO A 149 -19.38 -2.78 -3.83
CA PRO A 149 -19.40 -3.95 -2.94
C PRO A 149 -20.22 -5.13 -3.48
N GLU A 150 -21.23 -4.87 -4.31
CA GLU A 150 -22.08 -5.89 -4.95
C GLU A 150 -21.47 -6.45 -6.24
N LEU A 151 -20.39 -5.85 -6.75
CA LEU A 151 -19.65 -6.37 -7.90
C LEU A 151 -19.08 -7.76 -7.59
N THR A 152 -19.25 -8.71 -8.52
CA THR A 152 -18.44 -9.92 -8.55
C THR A 152 -17.05 -9.57 -9.10
N PRO A 153 -15.99 -9.57 -8.29
CA PRO A 153 -14.70 -9.05 -8.71
C PRO A 153 -13.93 -10.08 -9.55
N ALA A 154 -13.07 -9.60 -10.45
CA ALA A 154 -12.18 -10.45 -11.25
C ALA A 154 -11.09 -11.17 -10.41
N PHE A 155 -10.75 -10.58 -9.26
CA PHE A 155 -9.88 -11.12 -8.22
C PHE A 155 -10.23 -10.43 -6.89
N PRO A 156 -9.99 -11.04 -5.72
CA PRO A 156 -9.49 -12.39 -5.50
C PRO A 156 -10.46 -13.48 -5.93
N VAL A 157 -9.92 -14.59 -6.43
CA VAL A 157 -10.69 -15.82 -6.75
C VAL A 157 -9.92 -17.05 -6.25
N PRO A 158 -10.60 -18.11 -5.80
CA PRO A 158 -9.94 -19.33 -5.37
C PRO A 158 -9.34 -20.08 -6.57
N VAL A 159 -8.14 -20.64 -6.40
CA VAL A 159 -7.42 -21.31 -7.50
C VAL A 159 -8.10 -22.60 -7.93
N ASP A 160 -8.78 -23.28 -7.00
CA ASP A 160 -9.57 -24.49 -7.27
C ASP A 160 -10.94 -24.19 -7.90
N GLY A 161 -11.33 -22.92 -8.00
CA GLY A 161 -12.61 -22.50 -8.57
C GLY A 161 -13.82 -22.75 -7.66
N ASP A 162 -13.62 -23.03 -6.37
CA ASP A 162 -14.69 -23.33 -5.41
C ASP A 162 -15.64 -22.14 -5.23
N PRO A 163 -16.94 -22.25 -5.57
CA PRO A 163 -17.88 -21.14 -5.50
C PRO A 163 -18.23 -20.72 -4.07
N GLU A 164 -18.16 -21.63 -3.09
CA GLU A 164 -18.45 -21.29 -1.69
C GLU A 164 -17.31 -20.45 -1.09
N LYS A 165 -16.06 -20.86 -1.35
CA LYS A 165 -14.87 -20.07 -1.00
C LYS A 165 -14.88 -18.72 -1.72
N ALA A 166 -15.23 -18.68 -3.01
CA ALA A 166 -15.32 -17.44 -3.76
C ALA A 166 -16.32 -16.46 -3.11
N ALA A 167 -17.53 -16.93 -2.77
CA ALA A 167 -18.54 -16.12 -2.12
C ALA A 167 -18.08 -15.59 -0.75
N GLU A 168 -17.39 -16.40 0.05
CA GLU A 168 -16.82 -15.98 1.34
C GLU A 168 -15.74 -14.90 1.17
N ILE A 169 -14.79 -15.14 0.25
CA ILE A 169 -13.72 -14.20 -0.10
C ILE A 169 -14.30 -12.85 -0.57
N HIS A 170 -15.31 -12.88 -1.44
CA HIS A 170 -15.93 -11.67 -2.00
C HIS A 170 -16.73 -10.91 -0.94
N ARG A 171 -17.44 -11.60 -0.04
CA ARG A 171 -18.11 -10.97 1.12
C ARG A 171 -17.11 -10.26 2.03
N GLU A 172 -15.99 -10.88 2.35
CA GLU A 172 -14.95 -10.25 3.17
C GLU A 172 -14.36 -9.02 2.49
N LEU A 173 -14.06 -9.10 1.19
CA LEU A 173 -13.55 -7.96 0.42
C LEU A 173 -14.58 -6.81 0.35
N ALA A 174 -15.87 -7.11 0.19
CA ALA A 174 -16.94 -6.12 0.21
C ALA A 174 -17.04 -5.42 1.59
N ALA A 175 -16.98 -6.20 2.68
CA ALA A 175 -16.97 -5.68 4.05
C ALA A 175 -15.74 -4.81 4.33
N GLN A 176 -14.56 -5.22 3.85
CA GLN A 176 -13.33 -4.45 3.93
C GLN A 176 -13.48 -3.10 3.23
N ARG A 177 -13.90 -3.06 1.96
CA ARG A 177 -14.10 -1.81 1.20
C ARG A 177 -15.12 -0.88 1.86
N THR A 178 -16.23 -1.43 2.36
CA THR A 178 -17.23 -0.68 3.12
C THR A 178 -16.64 -0.03 4.37
N SER A 179 -15.82 -0.78 5.11
CA SER A 179 -15.14 -0.26 6.31
C SER A 179 -14.14 0.85 5.96
N GLN A 180 -13.42 0.69 4.84
CA GLN A 180 -12.44 1.69 4.37
C GLN A 180 -13.12 3.00 3.96
N ALA A 181 -14.25 2.94 3.26
CA ALA A 181 -15.05 4.10 2.91
C ALA A 181 -15.43 4.93 4.15
N ARG A 182 -15.91 4.27 5.21
CA ARG A 182 -16.23 4.90 6.50
C ARG A 182 -15.02 5.51 7.18
N VAL A 183 -13.87 4.83 7.16
CA VAL A 183 -12.62 5.34 7.75
C VAL A 183 -12.12 6.58 7.00
N ILE A 184 -12.24 6.61 5.67
CA ILE A 184 -11.90 7.79 4.86
C ILE A 184 -12.79 8.98 5.26
N ASP A 185 -14.11 8.81 5.28
CA ASP A 185 -15.04 9.88 5.66
C ASP A 185 -14.74 10.41 7.08
N LEU A 186 -14.57 9.51 8.05
CA LEU A 186 -14.21 9.89 9.42
C LEU A 186 -12.89 10.65 9.48
N THR A 187 -11.88 10.21 8.73
CA THR A 187 -10.56 10.86 8.70
C THR A 187 -10.67 12.27 8.15
N MET A 188 -11.41 12.47 7.07
CA MET A 188 -11.64 13.78 6.45
C MET A 188 -12.44 14.71 7.36
N ARG A 189 -13.46 14.20 8.06
CA ARG A 189 -14.20 14.97 9.08
C ARG A 189 -13.30 15.41 10.23
N ARG A 190 -12.36 14.55 10.67
CA ARG A 190 -11.37 14.91 11.72
C ARG A 190 -10.41 15.99 11.25
N ILE A 191 -9.87 15.87 10.02
CA ILE A 191 -9.03 16.94 9.43
C ILE A 191 -9.78 18.28 9.46
N ARG A 192 -11.06 18.28 9.07
CA ARG A 192 -11.89 19.48 9.12
C ARG A 192 -12.09 20.04 10.52
N ALA A 193 -12.41 19.18 11.48
CA ALA A 193 -12.71 19.58 12.86
C ALA A 193 -11.47 20.04 13.65
N GLU A 194 -10.30 19.46 13.39
CA GLU A 194 -9.12 19.60 14.25
C GLU A 194 -8.04 20.54 13.69
N SER A 195 -8.08 20.87 12.40
CA SER A 195 -7.00 21.61 11.73
C SER A 195 -7.43 22.94 11.10
N GLY A 196 -8.73 23.24 11.08
CA GLY A 196 -9.28 24.43 10.41
C GLY A 196 -9.18 24.39 8.88
N ILE A 197 -8.98 23.20 8.31
CA ILE A 197 -8.90 22.93 6.87
C ILE A 197 -10.32 22.61 6.37
N ASP A 198 -10.80 23.19 5.27
CA ASP A 198 -12.07 22.73 4.66
C ASP A 198 -11.83 21.39 3.95
N ALA A 199 -12.01 20.29 4.68
CA ALA A 199 -11.80 18.94 4.17
C ALA A 199 -13.12 18.23 3.81
N ARG A 200 -13.20 17.65 2.61
CA ARG A 200 -14.37 16.93 2.09
C ARG A 200 -13.95 15.70 1.30
N ALA A 201 -14.74 14.63 1.41
CA ALA A 201 -14.59 13.45 0.58
C ALA A 201 -15.91 13.09 -0.08
N VAL A 202 -15.84 12.72 -1.34
CA VAL A 202 -16.93 12.13 -2.11
C VAL A 202 -16.44 10.79 -2.64
N LEU A 203 -17.24 9.75 -2.44
CA LEU A 203 -16.96 8.41 -2.92
C LEU A 203 -17.97 8.06 -4.02
N ARG A 204 -17.53 7.34 -5.04
CA ARG A 204 -18.38 6.76 -6.08
C ARG A 204 -17.98 5.32 -6.38
N LEU A 205 -18.93 4.53 -6.86
CA LEU A 205 -18.79 3.08 -7.03
C LEU A 205 -18.50 2.71 -8.47
N LEU A 206 -17.42 1.96 -8.70
CA LEU A 206 -17.04 1.46 -10.02
C LEU A 206 -17.74 0.13 -10.35
N PRO A 207 -18.28 -0.03 -11.56
CA PRO A 207 -18.92 -1.27 -12.00
C PRO A 207 -17.91 -2.32 -12.49
N PHE A 208 -16.61 -2.18 -12.20
CA PHE A 208 -15.57 -3.12 -12.61
C PHE A 208 -14.43 -3.20 -11.61
N THR A 209 -13.62 -4.26 -11.71
CA THR A 209 -12.39 -4.44 -10.92
C THR A 209 -11.24 -3.66 -11.57
N PRO A 210 -10.74 -2.57 -10.97
CA PRO A 210 -9.71 -1.76 -11.58
C PRO A 210 -8.38 -2.52 -11.62
N PRO A 211 -7.67 -2.55 -12.78
CA PRO A 211 -6.38 -3.24 -12.90
C PRO A 211 -5.22 -2.42 -12.32
N VAL A 212 -5.47 -1.14 -12.01
CA VAL A 212 -4.49 -0.19 -11.50
C VAL A 212 -5.06 0.61 -10.35
N LYS A 213 -4.18 1.09 -9.47
CA LYS A 213 -4.44 2.25 -8.62
C LYS A 213 -3.92 3.50 -9.31
N LEU A 214 -4.69 4.57 -9.25
CA LEU A 214 -4.32 5.87 -9.79
C LEU A 214 -4.61 6.94 -8.74
N PHE A 215 -3.68 7.87 -8.57
CA PHE A 215 -3.90 9.08 -7.79
C PHE A 215 -3.48 10.29 -8.63
N VAL A 216 -4.40 11.22 -8.87
CA VAL A 216 -4.09 12.51 -9.51
C VAL A 216 -4.20 13.60 -8.46
N LEU A 217 -3.13 14.34 -8.24
CA LEU A 217 -3.01 15.38 -7.23
C LEU A 217 -2.96 16.74 -7.91
N ASN A 218 -3.95 17.60 -7.60
CA ASN A 218 -4.10 18.95 -8.15
C ASN A 218 -4.08 19.05 -9.68
N GLY A 219 -4.31 17.94 -10.40
CA GLY A 219 -4.12 17.87 -11.85
C GLY A 219 -2.67 18.10 -12.31
N ARG A 220 -1.70 18.01 -11.40
CA ARG A 220 -0.27 18.27 -11.66
C ARG A 220 0.62 17.04 -11.53
N VAL A 221 0.24 16.11 -10.67
CA VAL A 221 0.98 14.88 -10.43
C VAL A 221 0.05 13.69 -10.60
N ALA A 222 0.46 12.69 -11.36
CA ALA A 222 -0.22 11.40 -11.43
C ALA A 222 0.69 10.30 -10.87
N LEU A 223 0.14 9.48 -9.98
CA LEU A 223 0.79 8.31 -9.41
C LEU A 223 0.02 7.06 -9.82
N LEU A 224 0.65 6.18 -10.59
CA LEU A 224 0.04 4.96 -11.11
C LEU A 224 0.69 3.72 -10.49
N GLY A 225 -0.09 2.72 -10.09
CA GLY A 225 0.43 1.42 -9.66
C GLY A 225 -0.40 0.27 -10.21
N TYR A 226 0.25 -0.84 -10.53
CA TYR A 226 -0.43 -2.03 -11.05
C TYR A 226 -0.86 -2.97 -9.92
N TYR A 227 -2.08 -3.49 -9.99
CA TYR A 227 -2.50 -4.60 -9.15
C TYR A 227 -1.96 -5.90 -9.74
N ARG A 228 -0.80 -6.33 -9.24
CA ARG A 228 -0.17 -7.59 -9.66
C ARG A 228 -0.89 -8.76 -9.01
N VAL A 229 -1.63 -9.51 -9.82
CA VAL A 229 -2.31 -10.74 -9.39
C VAL A 229 -1.28 -11.86 -9.28
N GLY A 230 -1.29 -12.56 -8.15
CA GLY A 230 -0.43 -13.69 -7.89
C GLY A 230 -1.10 -14.70 -6.97
N ARG A 231 -0.54 -15.90 -6.91
CA ARG A 231 -1.03 -16.97 -6.04
C ARG A 231 -0.59 -16.74 -4.60
N HIS A 232 -1.49 -16.89 -3.63
CA HIS A 232 -1.14 -16.92 -2.22
C HIS A 232 -2.17 -17.69 -1.37
N THR A 233 -1.78 -18.05 -0.15
CA THR A 233 -2.64 -18.71 0.83
C THR A 233 -3.40 -17.67 1.65
N LYS A 234 -4.73 -17.76 1.67
CA LYS A 234 -5.61 -16.94 2.50
C LYS A 234 -6.25 -17.83 3.57
N HIS A 235 -6.32 -17.32 4.80
CA HIS A 235 -6.99 -18.00 5.91
C HIS A 235 -8.42 -17.49 5.99
N LEU A 236 -9.38 -18.36 5.69
CA LEU A 236 -10.81 -18.07 5.78
C LEU A 236 -11.39 -18.74 7.03
N PRO A 237 -12.53 -18.27 7.55
CA PRO A 237 -13.30 -18.98 8.55
C PRO A 237 -13.59 -20.45 8.20
N SER A 238 -13.80 -20.76 6.91
CA SER A 238 -14.00 -22.13 6.41
C SER A 238 -12.73 -22.98 6.29
N GLY A 239 -11.55 -22.39 6.46
CA GLY A 239 -10.25 -23.06 6.34
C GLY A 239 -9.26 -22.28 5.46
N GLU A 240 -8.13 -22.90 5.13
CA GLU A 240 -7.16 -22.31 4.21
C GLU A 240 -7.61 -22.45 2.75
N ALA A 241 -7.40 -21.39 1.96
CA ALA A 241 -7.66 -21.37 0.54
C ALA A 241 -6.46 -20.80 -0.23
N GLU A 242 -6.08 -21.47 -1.32
CA GLU A 242 -5.18 -20.90 -2.31
C GLU A 242 -5.98 -19.96 -3.22
N VAL A 243 -5.54 -18.71 -3.35
CA VAL A 243 -6.24 -17.67 -4.12
C VAL A 243 -5.33 -16.98 -5.12
N TYR A 244 -5.90 -16.56 -6.25
CA TYR A 244 -5.30 -15.56 -7.13
C TYR A 244 -5.79 -14.19 -6.71
N ASP A 245 -4.89 -13.31 -6.28
CA ASP A 245 -5.25 -12.00 -5.73
C ASP A 245 -4.13 -10.97 -5.91
N ALA A 246 -4.49 -9.69 -5.81
CA ALA A 246 -3.62 -8.55 -5.97
C ALA A 246 -2.69 -8.33 -4.76
N TRP A 247 -1.39 -8.20 -5.01
CA TRP A 247 -0.42 -7.86 -3.98
C TRP A 247 -0.49 -6.37 -3.59
N GLY A 248 -1.29 -6.04 -2.58
CA GLY A 248 -1.44 -4.65 -2.12
C GLY A 248 -0.20 -4.05 -1.46
N LYS A 249 0.42 -4.76 -0.51
CA LYS A 249 1.48 -4.23 0.39
C LYS A 249 2.84 -4.01 -0.28
N GLN A 250 3.10 -4.62 -1.43
CA GLN A 250 4.35 -4.48 -2.19
C GLN A 250 4.14 -3.75 -3.53
N SER A 251 2.99 -3.10 -3.70
CA SER A 251 2.72 -2.32 -4.90
C SER A 251 3.64 -1.10 -4.97
N LEU A 252 4.12 -0.81 -6.17
CA LEU A 252 4.91 0.38 -6.46
C LEU A 252 4.01 1.45 -7.10
N LEU A 253 4.34 2.71 -6.87
CA LEU A 253 3.77 3.85 -7.58
C LEU A 253 4.82 4.48 -8.50
N PHE A 254 4.46 4.56 -9.78
CA PHE A 254 5.15 5.30 -10.82
C PHE A 254 4.64 6.73 -10.81
N ARG A 255 5.55 7.69 -10.89
CA ARG A 255 5.27 9.11 -10.75
C ARG A 255 5.41 9.80 -12.10
N PHE A 256 4.47 10.70 -12.39
CA PHE A 256 4.44 11.54 -13.58
C PHE A 256 4.09 12.98 -13.15
N GLU A 257 4.81 13.98 -13.65
CA GLU A 257 4.60 15.40 -13.31
C GLU A 257 4.38 16.29 -14.53
N GLY A 258 3.44 17.24 -14.38
CA GLY A 258 3.01 18.17 -15.41
C GLY A 258 3.68 19.56 -15.39
N GLU A 259 5.02 19.64 -15.31
CA GLU A 259 5.70 20.94 -15.19
C GLU A 259 6.15 21.57 -16.53
N ALA A 260 6.24 20.78 -17.61
CA ALA A 260 6.62 21.27 -18.95
C ALA A 260 5.97 20.43 -20.06
N ALA A 261 5.81 20.97 -21.28
CA ALA A 261 5.28 20.21 -22.42
C ALA A 261 6.10 18.93 -22.64
N GLY A 262 5.46 17.77 -22.53
CA GLY A 262 6.15 16.48 -22.54
C GLY A 262 5.24 15.30 -22.23
N ARG A 263 5.82 14.09 -22.28
CA ARG A 263 5.11 12.83 -22.08
C ARG A 263 4.41 12.74 -20.72
N ASP A 264 5.05 13.20 -19.65
CA ASP A 264 4.52 13.09 -18.30
C ASP A 264 3.32 14.04 -18.11
N THR A 265 3.40 15.25 -18.65
CA THR A 265 2.25 16.18 -18.71
C THR A 265 1.07 15.58 -19.45
N ALA A 266 1.31 15.00 -20.64
CA ALA A 266 0.25 14.30 -21.36
C ALA A 266 -0.32 13.13 -20.55
N PHE A 267 0.52 12.38 -19.82
CA PHE A 267 0.04 11.30 -18.96
C PHE A 267 -0.83 11.81 -17.81
N VAL A 268 -0.46 12.91 -17.16
CA VAL A 268 -1.25 13.55 -16.09
C VAL A 268 -2.59 14.03 -16.64
N GLU A 269 -2.59 14.73 -17.78
CA GLU A 269 -3.81 15.23 -18.43
C GLU A 269 -4.74 14.07 -18.84
N GLN A 270 -4.22 13.03 -19.50
CA GLN A 270 -5.02 11.87 -19.90
C GLN A 270 -5.52 11.08 -18.68
N SER A 271 -4.75 11.02 -17.60
CA SER A 271 -5.17 10.39 -16.33
C SER A 271 -6.34 11.15 -15.69
N GLN A 272 -6.29 12.49 -15.73
CA GLN A 272 -7.38 13.34 -15.24
C GLN A 272 -8.64 13.16 -16.10
N ILE A 273 -8.51 13.23 -17.43
CA ILE A 273 -9.63 13.01 -18.37
C ILE A 273 -10.25 11.63 -18.16
N TRP A 274 -9.42 10.59 -18.00
CA TRP A 274 -9.91 9.24 -17.73
C TRP A 274 -10.64 9.14 -16.38
N PHE A 275 -10.10 9.74 -15.32
CA PHE A 275 -10.74 9.80 -14.02
C PHE A 275 -12.11 10.50 -14.10
N ASP A 276 -12.17 11.68 -14.71
CA ASP A 276 -13.40 12.48 -14.82
C ASP A 276 -14.45 11.75 -15.67
N ALA A 277 -14.04 11.10 -16.78
CA ALA A 277 -14.93 10.28 -17.58
C ALA A 277 -15.55 9.15 -16.75
N LEU A 278 -14.76 8.42 -15.95
CA LEU A 278 -15.32 7.40 -15.05
C LEU A 278 -16.25 8.00 -14.01
N TRP A 279 -15.82 9.09 -13.38
CA TRP A 279 -16.53 9.79 -12.32
C TRP A 279 -17.92 10.26 -12.79
N GLU A 280 -18.00 10.85 -13.98
CA GLU A 280 -19.21 11.50 -14.49
C GLU A 280 -20.17 10.54 -15.20
N THR A 281 -19.71 9.37 -15.66
CA THR A 281 -20.52 8.48 -16.51
C THR A 281 -20.97 7.20 -15.79
N ILE A 282 -20.05 6.27 -15.56
CA ILE A 282 -20.36 4.90 -15.15
C ILE A 282 -20.23 4.68 -13.64
N ALA A 283 -19.65 5.62 -12.91
CA ALA A 283 -19.51 5.51 -11.46
C ALA A 283 -20.82 5.89 -10.76
N GLY A 284 -21.38 4.95 -9.99
CA GLY A 284 -22.60 5.16 -9.21
C GLY A 284 -22.35 6.02 -7.96
N GLU A 285 -23.41 6.62 -7.42
CA GLU A 285 -23.33 7.29 -6.12
C GLU A 285 -23.04 6.29 -5.00
N SER A 286 -22.11 6.65 -4.11
CA SER A 286 -21.79 5.80 -2.96
C SER A 286 -22.83 5.95 -1.85
N THR A 287 -23.39 4.83 -1.40
CA THR A 287 -24.15 4.71 -0.15
C THR A 287 -23.28 4.27 1.03
N LEU A 288 -21.95 4.16 0.85
CA LEU A 288 -21.02 3.59 1.84
C LEU A 288 -20.61 4.52 3.00
N THR A 289 -21.13 5.74 3.03
CA THR A 289 -20.82 6.79 4.02
C THR A 289 -22.06 7.23 4.77
#